data_AF-A0A9X7ZGV7-F1
#
_entry.id   AF-A0A9X7ZGV7-F1
#
_cell.length_a   1.000
_cell.length_b   1.000
_cell.length_c   1.000
_cell.angle_alpha   90.00
_cell.angle_beta   90.00
_cell.angle_gamma   90.00
#
_symmetry.space_group_name_H-M   'P 1'
#
loop_
_entity.id
_entity.type
_entity.pdbx_description
1 polymer ?
#
loop_
_entity_poly.entity_id
_entity_poly.type
_entity_poly.pdbx_seq_one_letter_code
_entity_poly.pdbx_strand_id
1 'polypeptide(L)'
;MTRRSSVEQGRRSGNTHSFGNNVSRRRALGGGTAVGVFLAFGMTPLAEPAAKADVDDVIIDTVASLFESSTWTDPDALDAAWDALILQDNWDALLLNLDDPSFGAVLFNEYFYTPLHASIDTWINSSDGQVFANLVNSVSGQYLIGDGANGTADNPDGGNAGLLFGDGGNGYGYSGSGGNAGWFFGDGGNAGSAEAGGTHSPVTTFAAESSGAINGTPGVGGNAASLFGNGGNGTNGGDGQFGGNGGAGGAGGSGGFLFGNGGNGGNGGNGGNGTELHPDGGNGGAGGNGGQGGFFFGDGGNGGNGGNAGNGGDYRGPGALLNYARGGDGGLGGNAASLFGNGGNGGDGGAGGDGTELGPQGRAGGDGGFGGSGGLFSGNGGNGGDGGAGGDAATLYFPGGDFPGGAGGVGGSGGSGGFFSGNGGNGGNGGKGGYGGDYSGPGALLNYARGGDGGLGGNAASLFGDGGNGGDGGAGGRAGMGAMGGTSGSISGLHGDWGVSGRPVSPGLS
;
A
#
# COMPACT_ATOMS: atom_id res chain seq x y z
N MET A 1 26.56 -82.64 -25.37
CA MET A 1 25.23 -83.18 -25.72
C MET A 1 24.20 -82.10 -25.40
N THR A 2 23.83 -81.22 -26.35
CA THR A 2 22.56 -81.23 -27.17
C THR A 2 21.30 -81.26 -26.28
N ARG A 3 20.29 -80.37 -26.30
CA ARG A 3 19.50 -79.66 -27.35
C ARG A 3 18.69 -78.48 -26.70
N ARG A 4 18.47 -77.34 -27.39
CA ARG A 4 17.21 -76.79 -28.02
C ARG A 4 15.96 -76.74 -27.09
N SER A 5 14.99 -75.83 -27.15
CA SER A 5 14.55 -74.61 -27.88
C SER A 5 13.19 -74.25 -27.20
N SER A 6 12.70 -73.01 -27.09
CA SER A 6 11.86 -72.36 -28.10
C SER A 6 11.09 -71.20 -27.43
N VAL A 7 10.71 -70.25 -28.28
CA VAL A 7 10.00 -68.97 -28.12
C VAL A 7 8.47 -69.15 -28.01
N GLU A 8 7.76 -68.24 -27.29
CA GLU A 8 6.47 -67.59 -27.65
C GLU A 8 5.93 -66.76 -26.44
N GLN A 9 5.85 -65.42 -26.53
CA GLN A 9 4.70 -64.58 -26.96
C GLN A 9 3.43 -64.66 -26.08
N GLY A 10 2.88 -63.48 -25.70
CA GLY A 10 1.43 -63.31 -25.54
C GLY A 10 0.93 -62.40 -24.42
N ARG A 11 0.47 -61.21 -24.84
CA ARG A 11 -0.25 -60.12 -24.12
C ARG A 11 -1.59 -60.52 -23.45
N ARG A 12 -2.12 -59.58 -22.63
CA ARG A 12 -3.54 -59.16 -22.35
C ARG A 12 -3.94 -59.33 -20.87
N SER A 13 -4.85 -58.59 -20.24
CA SER A 13 -5.61 -57.33 -20.47
C SER A 13 -6.63 -57.21 -19.31
N GLY A 14 -7.05 -55.99 -18.96
CA GLY A 14 -8.34 -55.68 -18.28
C GLY A 14 -8.27 -55.56 -16.75
N ASN A 15 -9.17 -54.87 -16.05
CA ASN A 15 -10.34 -54.09 -16.42
C ASN A 15 -10.77 -53.28 -15.16
N THR A 16 -11.34 -52.10 -15.39
CA THR A 16 -12.02 -51.18 -14.44
C THR A 16 -13.20 -51.79 -13.71
N HIS A 17 -13.52 -51.39 -12.45
CA HIS A 17 -14.88 -51.39 -11.86
C HIS A 17 -15.05 -50.26 -10.82
N SER A 18 -16.27 -49.72 -10.76
CA SER A 18 -16.78 -48.63 -9.90
C SER A 18 -17.70 -49.17 -8.79
N PHE A 19 -17.89 -48.43 -7.68
CA PHE A 19 -19.16 -48.03 -7.02
C PHE A 19 -19.07 -47.94 -5.47
N GLY A 20 -19.61 -46.83 -4.89
CA GLY A 20 -20.49 -46.91 -3.71
C GLY A 20 -20.06 -46.27 -2.37
N ASN A 21 -20.84 -45.28 -1.90
CA ASN A 21 -20.75 -44.51 -0.64
C ASN A 21 -21.14 -45.28 0.66
N ASN A 22 -20.55 -44.94 1.82
CA ASN A 22 -21.24 -44.41 3.04
C ASN A 22 -20.37 -44.34 4.33
N VAL A 23 -20.29 -43.12 4.90
CA VAL A 23 -20.44 -42.68 6.31
C VAL A 23 -19.82 -43.46 7.49
N SER A 24 -18.84 -42.79 8.13
CA SER A 24 -18.51 -42.68 9.57
C SER A 24 -17.81 -43.83 10.33
N ARG A 25 -16.56 -43.58 10.78
CA ARG A 25 -16.20 -43.21 12.17
C ARG A 25 -14.67 -43.07 12.33
N ARG A 26 -14.32 -42.11 13.19
CA ARG A 26 -12.99 -41.66 13.58
C ARG A 26 -12.14 -42.75 14.25
N ARG A 27 -10.83 -42.69 14.01
CA ARG A 27 -9.82 -42.73 15.08
C ARG A 27 -8.96 -41.48 14.97
N ALA A 28 -9.25 -40.54 15.86
CA ALA A 28 -8.26 -39.63 16.40
C ALA A 28 -7.46 -40.39 17.46
N LEU A 29 -6.16 -40.12 17.54
CA LEU A 29 -5.31 -40.06 18.73
C LEU A 29 -4.09 -39.29 18.22
N GLY A 30 -3.78 -38.09 18.68
CA GLY A 30 -3.90 -37.57 20.04
C GLY A 30 -2.49 -37.12 20.43
N GLY A 31 -2.28 -36.08 21.20
CA GLY A 31 -3.15 -35.28 22.04
C GLY A 31 -2.24 -34.24 22.71
N GLY A 32 -2.73 -33.31 23.48
CA GLY A 32 -4.05 -33.25 24.10
C GLY A 32 -3.92 -32.29 25.27
N THR A 33 -4.95 -31.49 25.41
CA THR A 33 -5.19 -30.61 26.54
C THR A 33 -5.48 -31.41 27.82
N ALA A 34 -5.25 -30.71 28.94
CA ALA A 34 -6.04 -30.72 30.18
C ALA A 34 -5.41 -31.29 31.46
N VAL A 35 -5.92 -30.70 32.56
CA VAL A 35 -5.80 -31.02 34.00
C VAL A 35 -4.63 -30.29 34.70
N GLY A 36 -4.84 -29.48 35.74
CA GLY A 36 -6.05 -29.26 36.52
C GLY A 36 -5.85 -28.20 37.61
N VAL A 37 -6.97 -27.85 38.22
CA VAL A 37 -7.12 -27.02 39.42
C VAL A 37 -6.27 -27.55 40.57
N PHE A 38 -5.43 -26.68 41.13
CA PHE A 38 -5.06 -26.69 42.55
C PHE A 38 -5.13 -25.27 43.10
N LEU A 39 -6.22 -24.98 43.81
CA LEU A 39 -6.26 -23.99 44.87
C LEU A 39 -5.34 -24.48 46.00
N ALA A 40 -4.25 -23.76 46.26
CA ALA A 40 -3.54 -23.80 47.54
C ALA A 40 -3.03 -22.39 47.87
N PHE A 41 -3.61 -21.87 48.95
CA PHE A 41 -3.42 -20.55 49.56
C PHE A 41 -1.93 -20.18 49.76
N GLY A 42 -1.50 -19.09 49.16
CA GLY A 42 -0.37 -18.28 49.62
C GLY A 42 -0.87 -16.87 49.85
N MET A 43 -1.18 -16.52 51.11
CA MET A 43 -1.52 -15.15 51.48
C MET A 43 -0.28 -14.26 51.33
N THR A 44 -0.24 -13.45 50.29
CA THR A 44 0.58 -12.24 50.20
C THR A 44 -0.30 -11.14 49.60
N PRO A 45 -0.25 -9.91 50.12
CA PRO A 45 -1.35 -8.96 50.05
C PRO A 45 -1.76 -8.66 48.61
N LEU A 46 -3.08 -8.61 48.36
CA LEU A 46 -3.66 -8.05 47.14
C LEU A 46 -3.07 -6.65 46.93
N ALA A 47 -2.21 -6.53 45.93
CA ALA A 47 -2.19 -5.34 45.10
C ALA A 47 -2.90 -5.77 43.81
N GLU A 48 -4.19 -5.45 43.72
CA GLU A 48 -4.89 -5.49 42.44
C GLU A 48 -4.09 -4.65 41.43
N PRO A 49 -3.87 -5.11 40.20
CA PRO A 49 -3.43 -4.21 39.16
C PRO A 49 -4.53 -3.16 39.01
N ALA A 50 -4.20 -1.90 39.25
CA ALA A 50 -5.11 -0.78 39.03
C ALA A 50 -5.68 -0.92 37.61
N ALA A 51 -7.00 -1.06 37.54
CA ALA A 51 -7.72 -1.15 36.29
C ALA A 51 -7.43 0.09 35.44
N LYS A 52 -6.91 -0.10 34.23
CA LYS A 52 -6.86 0.92 33.19
C LYS A 52 -8.20 0.97 32.43
N ALA A 53 -9.32 0.91 33.15
CA ALA A 53 -10.67 0.89 32.56
C ALA A 53 -11.43 2.21 32.78
N ASP A 54 -10.84 3.19 33.47
CA ASP A 54 -11.62 4.32 34.01
C ASP A 54 -11.52 5.63 33.19
N VAL A 55 -10.73 5.68 32.11
CA VAL A 55 -10.58 6.90 31.28
C VAL A 55 -11.08 6.68 29.85
N ASP A 56 -10.73 5.53 29.25
CA ASP A 56 -11.06 5.20 27.87
C ASP A 56 -12.57 5.02 27.66
N ASP A 57 -13.25 4.31 28.56
CA ASP A 57 -14.71 4.12 28.52
C ASP A 57 -15.47 5.43 28.79
N VAL A 58 -14.91 6.33 29.62
CA VAL A 58 -15.55 7.61 29.96
C VAL A 58 -15.53 8.56 28.78
N ILE A 59 -14.40 8.70 28.07
CA ILE A 59 -14.32 9.61 26.93
C ILE A 59 -15.18 9.09 25.76
N ILE A 60 -15.15 7.78 25.50
CA ILE A 60 -15.96 7.16 24.45
C ILE A 60 -17.45 7.28 24.78
N ASP A 61 -17.88 7.00 26.02
CA ASP A 61 -19.29 7.15 26.42
C ASP A 61 -19.74 8.62 26.42
N THR A 62 -18.85 9.58 26.73
CA THR A 62 -19.19 11.01 26.72
C THR A 62 -19.32 11.54 25.29
N VAL A 63 -18.40 11.18 24.38
CA VAL A 63 -18.47 11.56 22.97
C VAL A 63 -19.63 10.84 22.28
N ALA A 64 -19.86 9.55 22.57
CA ALA A 64 -20.99 8.81 22.01
C ALA A 64 -22.35 9.34 22.49
N SER A 65 -22.47 9.71 23.78
CA SER A 65 -23.70 10.29 24.33
C SER A 65 -23.99 11.72 23.85
N LEU A 66 -22.96 12.51 23.49
CA LEU A 66 -23.14 13.83 22.84
C LEU A 66 -24.00 13.75 21.57
N PHE A 67 -23.93 12.62 20.87
CA PHE A 67 -24.41 12.49 19.51
C PHE A 67 -25.47 11.41 19.33
N GLU A 68 -26.09 10.95 20.41
CA GLU A 68 -27.36 10.21 20.31
C GLU A 68 -28.42 11.11 19.68
N SER A 69 -29.27 10.59 18.77
CA SER A 69 -30.26 11.44 18.09
C SER A 69 -31.24 12.12 19.06
N SER A 70 -31.34 11.62 20.29
CA SER A 70 -32.13 12.17 21.39
C SER A 70 -31.56 13.49 21.93
N THR A 71 -30.24 13.67 22.01
CA THR A 71 -29.61 14.91 22.53
C THR A 71 -29.75 16.08 21.57
N TRP A 72 -29.85 15.82 20.27
CA TRP A 72 -30.02 16.86 19.24
C TRP A 72 -31.45 17.42 19.16
N THR A 73 -32.41 16.69 19.72
CA THR A 73 -33.81 17.16 19.83
C THR A 73 -34.07 18.03 21.06
N ASP A 74 -33.10 18.11 21.97
CA ASP A 74 -33.17 18.90 23.21
C ASP A 74 -32.04 19.94 23.24
N PRO A 75 -32.35 21.24 23.04
CA PRO A 75 -31.36 22.31 23.05
C PRO A 75 -30.52 22.38 24.34
N ASP A 76 -31.08 22.01 25.48
CA ASP A 76 -30.39 22.07 26.77
C ASP A 76 -29.44 20.87 26.95
N ALA A 77 -29.79 19.71 26.38
CA ALA A 77 -28.90 18.54 26.32
C ALA A 77 -27.76 18.75 25.33
N LEU A 78 -28.05 19.39 24.19
CA LEU A 78 -27.04 19.76 23.20
C LEU A 78 -26.06 20.78 23.78
N ASP A 79 -26.53 21.82 24.47
CA ASP A 79 -25.69 22.83 25.13
C ASP A 79 -24.83 22.20 26.25
N ALA A 80 -25.41 21.33 27.09
CA ALA A 80 -24.68 20.62 28.14
C ALA A 80 -23.63 19.63 27.60
N ALA A 81 -23.91 19.02 26.46
CA ALA A 81 -23.00 18.08 25.84
C ALA A 81 -21.90 18.81 25.06
N TRP A 82 -22.19 19.93 24.39
CA TRP A 82 -21.15 20.84 23.90
C TRP A 82 -20.29 21.42 25.03
N ASP A 83 -20.90 21.82 26.16
CA ASP A 83 -20.16 22.24 27.35
C ASP A 83 -19.26 21.10 27.86
N ALA A 84 -19.69 19.84 27.85
CA ALA A 84 -18.87 18.70 28.26
C ALA A 84 -17.72 18.36 27.27
N LEU A 85 -17.93 18.56 25.96
CA LEU A 85 -16.91 18.35 24.92
C LEU A 85 -15.89 19.49 24.87
N ILE A 86 -16.33 20.72 25.16
CA ILE A 86 -15.52 21.95 25.16
C ILE A 86 -14.88 22.18 26.54
N LEU A 87 -15.40 21.58 27.63
CA LEU A 87 -14.84 21.76 28.96
C LEU A 87 -13.39 21.28 29.02
N GLN A 88 -12.57 22.17 29.56
CA GLN A 88 -11.13 22.06 29.75
C GLN A 88 -10.73 20.76 30.47
N ASP A 89 -11.58 20.18 31.31
CA ASP A 89 -11.28 18.98 32.10
C ASP A 89 -11.20 17.68 31.26
N ASN A 90 -11.98 17.56 30.17
CA ASN A 90 -11.91 16.41 29.25
C ASN A 90 -10.67 16.52 28.34
N TRP A 91 -10.30 17.75 27.97
CA TRP A 91 -9.05 18.04 27.28
C TRP A 91 -7.83 17.92 28.20
N ASP A 92 -7.95 18.21 29.50
CA ASP A 92 -6.88 18.04 30.48
C ASP A 92 -6.58 16.56 30.74
N ALA A 93 -7.60 15.68 30.74
CA ALA A 93 -7.40 14.23 30.77
C ALA A 93 -6.76 13.69 29.49
N LEU A 94 -7.06 14.29 28.34
CA LEU A 94 -6.45 14.01 27.04
C LEU A 94 -4.99 14.51 26.96
N LEU A 95 -4.74 15.71 27.48
CA LEU A 95 -3.41 16.33 27.58
C LEU A 95 -2.53 15.62 28.62
N LEU A 96 -3.11 15.09 29.70
CA LEU A 96 -2.39 14.31 30.72
C LEU A 96 -1.95 12.94 30.22
N ASN A 97 -2.50 12.45 29.09
CA ASN A 97 -2.05 11.24 28.40
C ASN A 97 -1.16 11.53 27.17
N LEU A 98 -0.83 12.80 26.88
CA LEU A 98 0.17 13.17 25.85
C LEU A 98 1.61 12.72 26.19
N ASP A 99 1.84 12.27 27.42
CA ASP A 99 3.10 11.63 27.83
C ASP A 99 3.23 10.19 27.26
N ASP A 100 2.19 9.64 26.63
CA ASP A 100 2.26 8.38 25.90
C ASP A 100 2.58 8.63 24.40
N PRO A 101 3.79 8.28 23.92
CA PRO A 101 4.16 8.44 22.51
C PRO A 101 3.32 7.56 21.56
N SER A 102 2.48 6.65 22.09
CA SER A 102 1.50 5.88 21.33
C SER A 102 0.11 6.54 21.22
N PHE A 103 -0.14 7.69 21.88
CA PHE A 103 -1.31 8.58 21.70
C PHE A 103 -1.38 9.24 20.30
N GLY A 104 -0.75 8.62 19.29
CA GLY A 104 -0.50 9.21 17.98
C GLY A 104 -1.75 9.48 17.14
N ALA A 105 -1.51 9.89 15.88
CA ALA A 105 -2.57 10.17 14.91
C ALA A 105 -3.58 9.02 14.74
N VAL A 106 -3.13 7.76 14.90
CA VAL A 106 -3.99 6.57 14.87
C VAL A 106 -5.06 6.58 15.97
N LEU A 107 -4.68 6.83 17.22
CA LEU A 107 -5.63 6.83 18.34
C LEU A 107 -6.55 8.06 18.30
N PHE A 108 -6.02 9.24 17.95
CA PHE A 108 -6.88 10.41 17.72
C PHE A 108 -7.91 10.14 16.61
N ASN A 109 -7.46 9.53 15.50
CA ASN A 109 -8.35 9.25 14.39
C ASN A 109 -9.43 8.23 14.77
N GLU A 110 -9.04 7.11 15.41
CA GLU A 110 -9.96 6.01 15.75
C GLU A 110 -10.93 6.36 16.88
N TYR A 111 -10.47 7.04 17.93
CA TYR A 111 -11.26 7.28 19.14
C TYR A 111 -11.96 8.65 19.19
N PHE A 112 -11.50 9.64 18.40
CA PHE A 112 -12.08 10.98 18.40
C PHE A 112 -12.63 11.37 17.04
N TYR A 113 -11.78 11.35 16.00
CA TYR A 113 -12.19 11.86 14.70
C TYR A 113 -13.27 11.00 14.05
N THR A 114 -13.07 9.69 13.90
CA THR A 114 -14.02 8.81 13.21
C THR A 114 -15.41 8.79 13.88
N PRO A 115 -15.54 8.70 15.21
CA PRO A 115 -16.85 8.79 15.86
C PRO A 115 -17.53 10.16 15.67
N LEU A 116 -16.78 11.26 15.78
CA LEU A 116 -17.30 12.62 15.63
C LEU A 116 -17.63 12.95 14.16
N HIS A 117 -16.84 12.46 13.22
CA HIS A 117 -17.10 12.58 11.79
C HIS A 117 -18.37 11.82 11.42
N ALA A 118 -18.51 10.57 11.84
CA ALA A 118 -19.70 9.76 11.59
C ALA A 118 -20.97 10.38 12.18
N SER A 119 -20.89 11.01 13.35
CA SER A 119 -22.04 11.69 13.96
C SER A 119 -22.45 12.94 13.20
N ILE A 120 -21.49 13.79 12.82
CA ILE A 120 -21.74 15.00 12.03
C ILE A 120 -22.29 14.63 10.66
N ASP A 121 -21.71 13.64 9.99
CA ASP A 121 -22.15 13.13 8.70
C ASP A 121 -23.58 12.60 8.77
N THR A 122 -23.88 11.78 9.79
CA THR A 122 -25.25 11.27 10.03
C THR A 122 -26.25 12.40 10.25
N TRP A 123 -25.87 13.44 11.01
CA TRP A 123 -26.76 14.58 11.22
C TRP A 123 -26.96 15.41 9.95
N ILE A 124 -25.90 15.75 9.21
CA ILE A 124 -25.98 16.49 7.94
C ILE A 124 -26.91 15.74 6.97
N ASN A 125 -26.83 14.41 6.94
CA ASN A 125 -27.64 13.56 6.07
C ASN A 125 -29.04 13.22 6.62
N SER A 126 -29.39 13.69 7.82
CA SER A 126 -30.73 13.54 8.41
C SER A 126 -31.76 14.53 7.85
N SER A 127 -33.05 14.27 8.05
CA SER A 127 -34.12 15.19 7.61
C SER A 127 -33.98 16.59 8.23
N ASP A 128 -33.60 16.67 9.50
CA ASP A 128 -33.51 17.94 10.23
C ASP A 128 -32.25 18.71 9.83
N GLY A 129 -31.12 18.01 9.68
CA GLY A 129 -29.88 18.59 9.17
C GLY A 129 -30.04 19.14 7.75
N GLN A 130 -30.76 18.43 6.88
CA GLN A 130 -31.07 18.91 5.53
C GLN A 130 -31.97 20.15 5.54
N VAL A 131 -32.97 20.23 6.42
CA VAL A 131 -33.80 21.45 6.56
C VAL A 131 -32.94 22.64 6.98
N PHE A 132 -32.05 22.45 7.96
CA PHE A 132 -31.13 23.49 8.42
C PHE A 132 -30.13 23.90 7.33
N ALA A 133 -29.45 22.94 6.69
CA ALA A 133 -28.49 23.18 5.63
C ALA A 133 -29.13 23.94 4.46
N ASN A 134 -30.35 23.55 4.05
CA ASN A 134 -31.09 24.25 3.00
C ASN A 134 -31.42 25.69 3.38
N LEU A 135 -31.81 25.95 4.64
CA LEU A 135 -32.03 27.31 5.13
C LEU A 135 -30.73 28.13 5.08
N VAL A 136 -29.64 27.62 5.65
CA VAL A 136 -28.34 28.32 5.71
C VAL A 136 -27.80 28.60 4.32
N ASN A 137 -27.83 27.61 3.42
CA ASN A 137 -27.36 27.75 2.05
C ASN A 137 -28.21 28.75 1.26
N SER A 138 -29.54 28.71 1.45
CA SER A 138 -30.48 29.64 0.79
C SER A 138 -30.30 31.09 1.27
N VAL A 139 -30.20 31.29 2.60
CA VAL A 139 -30.03 32.63 3.19
C VAL A 139 -28.68 33.24 2.83
N SER A 140 -27.62 32.42 2.79
CA SER A 140 -26.27 32.88 2.44
C SER A 140 -26.05 33.06 0.94
N GLY A 141 -26.85 32.39 0.10
CA GLY A 141 -26.65 32.32 -1.35
C GLY A 141 -25.43 31.51 -1.76
N GLN A 142 -24.87 30.70 -0.85
CA GLN A 142 -23.68 29.90 -1.06
C GLN A 142 -23.91 28.45 -0.60
N TYR A 143 -23.17 27.52 -1.18
CA TYR A 143 -23.16 26.13 -0.69
C TYR A 143 -22.17 26.03 0.48
N LEU A 144 -22.67 26.21 1.71
CA LEU A 144 -21.85 26.26 2.93
C LEU A 144 -21.85 24.93 3.68
N ILE A 145 -22.97 24.21 3.68
CA ILE A 145 -23.15 22.96 4.41
C ILE A 145 -23.69 21.89 3.46
N GLY A 146 -23.00 20.76 3.38
CA GLY A 146 -23.45 19.56 2.69
C GLY A 146 -22.32 18.85 1.95
N ASP A 147 -22.54 17.58 1.67
CA ASP A 147 -21.53 16.75 1.01
C ASP A 147 -21.46 17.00 -0.49
N GLY A 148 -20.27 16.79 -1.02
CA GLY A 148 -20.02 16.79 -2.44
C GLY A 148 -20.77 15.66 -3.13
N ALA A 149 -21.38 15.95 -4.27
CA ALA A 149 -22.03 14.91 -5.07
C ALA A 149 -21.00 13.89 -5.56
N ASN A 150 -21.31 12.60 -5.42
CA ASN A 150 -20.47 11.55 -6.02
C ASN A 150 -20.45 11.69 -7.55
N GLY A 151 -19.30 11.37 -8.12
CA GLY A 151 -19.09 11.23 -9.56
C GLY A 151 -20.01 10.19 -10.16
N THR A 152 -20.20 10.28 -11.47
CA THR A 152 -21.03 9.39 -12.29
C THR A 152 -20.31 9.05 -13.58
N ALA A 153 -20.84 8.11 -14.37
CA ALA A 153 -20.27 7.79 -15.67
C ALA A 153 -20.17 9.01 -16.61
N ASP A 154 -21.12 9.95 -16.53
CA ASP A 154 -21.16 11.14 -17.37
C ASP A 154 -20.32 12.31 -16.81
N ASN A 155 -20.19 12.39 -15.48
CA ASN A 155 -19.33 13.35 -14.79
C ASN A 155 -18.48 12.63 -13.73
N PRO A 156 -17.31 12.10 -14.12
CA PRO A 156 -16.52 11.18 -13.28
C PRO A 156 -16.00 11.79 -11.99
N ASP A 157 -15.74 13.09 -11.96
CA ASP A 157 -15.21 13.74 -10.76
C ASP A 157 -16.31 13.93 -9.69
N GLY A 158 -15.96 13.60 -8.45
CA GLY A 158 -16.74 13.96 -7.29
C GLY A 158 -16.73 15.47 -7.07
N GLY A 159 -17.89 16.01 -6.70
CA GLY A 159 -18.04 17.42 -6.35
C GLY A 159 -17.37 17.74 -5.02
N ASN A 160 -16.93 19.00 -4.85
CA ASN A 160 -16.50 19.48 -3.55
C ASN A 160 -17.70 19.60 -2.59
N ALA A 161 -17.42 19.48 -1.30
CA ALA A 161 -18.37 19.76 -0.24
C ALA A 161 -18.78 21.24 -0.17
N GLY A 162 -19.72 21.53 0.72
CA GLY A 162 -20.01 22.88 1.20
C GLY A 162 -18.76 23.54 1.78
N LEU A 163 -18.66 24.87 1.61
CA LEU A 163 -17.46 25.62 1.98
C LEU A 163 -17.08 25.48 3.47
N LEU A 164 -18.03 25.24 4.36
CA LEU A 164 -17.79 25.17 5.80
C LEU A 164 -17.78 23.72 6.31
N PHE A 165 -18.79 22.93 5.95
CA PHE A 165 -18.98 21.56 6.44
C PHE A 165 -19.40 20.63 5.31
N GLY A 166 -18.88 19.41 5.37
CA GLY A 166 -19.26 18.29 4.52
C GLY A 166 -18.06 17.58 3.92
N ASP A 167 -18.31 16.37 3.46
CA ASP A 167 -17.32 15.52 2.83
C ASP A 167 -17.23 15.78 1.33
N GLY A 168 -16.05 15.58 0.77
CA GLY A 168 -15.89 15.55 -0.68
C GLY A 168 -16.59 14.35 -1.30
N GLY A 169 -17.25 14.56 -2.44
CA GLY A 169 -17.87 13.46 -3.18
C GLY A 169 -16.82 12.48 -3.71
N ASN A 170 -17.13 11.19 -3.72
CA ASN A 170 -16.24 10.20 -4.32
C ASN A 170 -16.23 10.34 -5.85
N GLY A 171 -15.08 10.14 -6.49
CA GLY A 171 -15.00 10.01 -7.94
C GLY A 171 -15.63 8.71 -8.45
N TYR A 172 -15.77 8.60 -9.77
CA TYR A 172 -16.31 7.43 -10.46
C TYR A 172 -15.36 6.93 -11.56
N GLY A 173 -15.15 5.62 -11.61
CA GLY A 173 -14.27 4.98 -12.60
C GLY A 173 -12.79 5.37 -12.48
N TYR A 174 -11.98 4.98 -13.47
CA TYR A 174 -10.52 5.06 -13.40
C TYR A 174 -9.94 6.48 -13.30
N SER A 175 -10.63 7.48 -13.85
CA SER A 175 -10.16 8.87 -13.94
C SER A 175 -10.88 9.84 -13.01
N GLY A 176 -11.97 9.42 -12.36
CA GLY A 176 -12.76 10.30 -11.52
C GLY A 176 -12.00 10.68 -10.27
N SER A 177 -11.71 11.97 -10.08
CA SER A 177 -11.09 12.48 -8.86
C SER A 177 -12.11 12.61 -7.74
N GLY A 178 -11.64 12.48 -6.51
CA GLY A 178 -12.45 12.83 -5.35
C GLY A 178 -12.58 14.34 -5.20
N GLY A 179 -13.74 14.79 -4.69
CA GLY A 179 -13.96 16.18 -4.33
C GLY A 179 -13.23 16.54 -3.03
N ASN A 180 -12.93 17.81 -2.84
CA ASN A 180 -12.38 18.29 -1.58
C ASN A 180 -13.50 18.49 -0.54
N ALA A 181 -13.16 18.31 0.72
CA ALA A 181 -14.06 18.60 1.84
C ALA A 181 -14.15 20.11 2.14
N GLY A 182 -14.98 20.48 3.12
CA GLY A 182 -15.21 21.86 3.55
C GLY A 182 -14.03 22.51 4.29
N TRP A 183 -14.24 23.67 4.93
CA TRP A 183 -13.15 24.34 5.66
C TRP A 183 -12.96 23.81 7.08
N PHE A 184 -14.05 23.57 7.82
CA PHE A 184 -13.97 23.18 9.23
C PHE A 184 -13.82 21.67 9.41
N PHE A 185 -14.73 20.90 8.84
CA PHE A 185 -14.79 19.44 9.03
C PHE A 185 -15.20 18.74 7.74
N GLY A 186 -14.58 17.59 7.50
CA GLY A 186 -14.95 16.66 6.46
C GLY A 186 -13.75 15.92 5.86
N ASP A 187 -14.03 14.73 5.36
CA ASP A 187 -13.07 13.91 4.64
C ASP A 187 -13.05 14.29 3.15
N GLY A 188 -11.88 14.19 2.55
CA GLY A 188 -11.75 14.28 1.10
C GLY A 188 -12.36 13.05 0.44
N GLY A 189 -13.04 13.26 -0.68
CA GLY A 189 -13.63 12.15 -1.43
C GLY A 189 -12.56 11.20 -1.93
N ASN A 190 -12.83 9.90 -1.93
CA ASN A 190 -11.94 8.96 -2.61
C ASN A 190 -12.06 9.18 -4.12
N ALA A 191 -10.95 9.02 -4.82
CA ALA A 191 -11.02 8.92 -6.26
C ALA A 191 -11.73 7.62 -6.66
N GLY A 192 -12.26 7.58 -7.88
CA GLY A 192 -13.10 6.48 -8.35
C GLY A 192 -12.42 5.12 -8.31
N SER A 193 -13.09 4.13 -7.73
CA SER A 193 -12.64 2.75 -7.88
C SER A 193 -12.86 2.31 -9.33
N ALA A 194 -11.96 1.46 -9.82
CA ALA A 194 -12.23 0.65 -10.98
C ALA A 194 -13.46 -0.23 -10.68
N GLU A 195 -14.67 0.22 -11.02
CA GLU A 195 -15.75 -0.73 -11.26
C GLU A 195 -15.23 -1.64 -12.36
N ALA A 196 -14.87 -2.88 -12.01
CA ALA A 196 -14.55 -3.92 -12.99
C ALA A 196 -15.70 -3.90 -14.00
N GLY A 197 -15.40 -3.42 -15.21
CA GLY A 197 -16.40 -2.86 -16.12
C GLY A 197 -17.70 -3.63 -16.05
N GLY A 198 -18.73 -2.95 -15.52
CA GLY A 198 -20.07 -3.52 -15.41
C GLY A 198 -20.47 -4.13 -16.74
N THR A 199 -21.14 -5.27 -16.64
CA THR A 199 -21.53 -6.21 -17.69
C THR A 199 -22.54 -5.64 -18.71
N HIS A 200 -22.30 -4.44 -19.25
CA HIS A 200 -23.10 -3.79 -20.27
C HIS A 200 -22.24 -3.03 -21.29
N SER A 201 -21.49 -3.79 -22.10
CA SER A 201 -21.72 -3.77 -23.55
C SER A 201 -21.21 -5.08 -24.14
N PRO A 202 -22.08 -5.93 -24.73
CA PRO A 202 -21.63 -7.09 -25.48
C PRO A 202 -21.04 -6.57 -26.80
N VAL A 203 -19.80 -6.07 -26.76
CA VAL A 203 -18.94 -6.21 -27.93
C VAL A 203 -18.29 -7.58 -27.82
N THR A 204 -19.08 -8.57 -28.20
CA THR A 204 -18.54 -9.80 -28.74
C THR A 204 -17.60 -9.44 -29.88
N THR A 205 -16.31 -9.75 -29.74
CA THR A 205 -15.50 -10.33 -30.81
C THR A 205 -15.29 -9.52 -32.10
N PHE A 206 -15.29 -8.19 -32.02
CA PHE A 206 -14.48 -7.36 -32.91
C PHE A 206 -13.73 -6.37 -32.02
N ALA A 207 -12.61 -6.84 -31.45
CA ALA A 207 -11.70 -5.98 -30.70
C ALA A 207 -11.45 -4.72 -31.53
N ALA A 208 -11.81 -3.57 -30.98
CA ALA A 208 -11.52 -2.30 -31.62
C ALA A 208 -10.01 -2.25 -31.88
N GLU A 209 -9.60 -2.19 -33.15
CA GLU A 209 -8.22 -2.13 -33.61
C GLU A 209 -7.48 -0.83 -33.18
N SER A 210 -7.95 -0.16 -32.12
CA SER A 210 -7.43 1.10 -31.60
C SER A 210 -7.96 1.44 -30.19
N SER A 211 -8.35 0.47 -29.35
CA SER A 211 -8.50 0.76 -27.90
C SER A 211 -7.14 0.55 -27.24
N GLY A 212 -6.26 1.56 -27.37
CA GLY A 212 -5.01 1.60 -26.61
C GLY A 212 -5.27 1.64 -25.10
N ALA A 213 -4.20 1.47 -24.33
CA ALA A 213 -4.17 1.63 -22.87
C ALA A 213 -5.05 2.78 -22.36
N ILE A 214 -5.70 2.60 -21.20
CA ILE A 214 -6.36 3.69 -20.48
C ILE A 214 -5.26 4.62 -19.94
N ASN A 215 -4.77 5.53 -20.80
CA ASN A 215 -3.84 6.60 -20.47
C ASN A 215 -4.59 7.86 -19.97
N GLY A 216 -5.74 7.68 -19.32
CA GLY A 216 -6.43 8.78 -18.65
C GLY A 216 -5.62 9.27 -17.47
N THR A 217 -5.68 10.57 -17.16
CA THR A 217 -5.16 11.08 -15.88
C THR A 217 -5.84 10.29 -14.76
N PRO A 218 -5.09 9.62 -13.88
CA PRO A 218 -5.70 8.88 -12.79
C PRO A 218 -6.45 9.83 -11.87
N GLY A 219 -7.57 9.38 -11.33
CA GLY A 219 -8.32 10.17 -10.36
C GLY A 219 -7.48 10.37 -9.10
N VAL A 220 -7.40 11.61 -8.64
CA VAL A 220 -6.67 11.97 -7.42
C VAL A 220 -7.65 12.03 -6.25
N GLY A 221 -7.22 11.55 -5.09
CA GLY A 221 -8.02 11.67 -3.87
C GLY A 221 -8.25 13.14 -3.51
N GLY A 222 -9.46 13.45 -3.05
CA GLY A 222 -9.80 14.79 -2.59
C GLY A 222 -9.04 15.15 -1.33
N ASN A 223 -8.71 16.43 -1.14
CA ASN A 223 -8.15 16.88 0.13
C ASN A 223 -9.24 16.94 1.20
N ALA A 224 -8.83 16.64 2.42
CA ALA A 224 -9.66 16.82 3.60
C ALA A 224 -10.04 18.27 3.84
N ALA A 225 -10.90 18.48 4.85
CA ALA A 225 -11.21 19.81 5.30
C ALA A 225 -9.99 20.51 5.88
N SER A 226 -9.99 21.84 5.77
CA SER A 226 -8.81 22.61 6.18
C SER A 226 -8.47 22.47 7.66
N LEU A 227 -9.41 22.23 8.58
CA LEU A 227 -9.07 22.01 10.00
C LEU A 227 -9.00 20.52 10.35
N PHE A 228 -10.10 19.78 10.15
CA PHE A 228 -10.20 18.38 10.56
C PHE A 228 -10.68 17.49 9.42
N GLY A 229 -9.85 16.55 9.03
CA GLY A 229 -10.29 15.39 8.26
C GLY A 229 -9.21 14.63 7.52
N ASN A 230 -9.59 13.49 6.98
CA ASN A 230 -8.69 12.61 6.25
C ASN A 230 -8.75 12.88 4.75
N GLY A 231 -7.59 12.81 4.09
CA GLY A 231 -7.52 12.89 2.65
C GLY A 231 -8.09 11.63 2.00
N GLY A 232 -8.72 11.79 0.84
CA GLY A 232 -9.24 10.67 0.07
C GLY A 232 -8.14 9.84 -0.59
N ASN A 233 -8.39 8.56 -0.84
CA ASN A 233 -7.45 7.70 -1.54
C ASN A 233 -7.45 7.96 -3.06
N GLY A 234 -6.31 7.76 -3.72
CA GLY A 234 -6.19 7.82 -5.17
C GLY A 234 -6.70 6.55 -5.88
N THR A 235 -6.98 6.64 -7.19
CA THR A 235 -7.46 5.48 -7.97
C THR A 235 -6.34 4.52 -8.30
N ASN A 236 -6.64 3.23 -8.40
CA ASN A 236 -5.73 2.32 -9.07
C ASN A 236 -5.75 2.60 -10.59
N GLY A 237 -4.57 2.58 -11.20
CA GLY A 237 -4.41 2.63 -12.65
C GLY A 237 -5.03 1.41 -13.32
N GLY A 238 -5.63 1.62 -14.49
CA GLY A 238 -6.19 0.53 -15.28
C GLY A 238 -5.11 -0.34 -15.91
N ASP A 239 -5.34 -1.65 -15.99
CA ASP A 239 -4.45 -2.54 -16.72
C ASP A 239 -4.46 -2.20 -18.23
N GLY A 240 -3.27 -2.25 -18.82
CA GLY A 240 -3.10 -2.20 -20.26
C GLY A 240 -3.63 -3.45 -20.92
N GLN A 241 -4.14 -3.31 -22.15
CA GLN A 241 -4.62 -4.43 -22.97
C GLN A 241 -3.85 -4.46 -24.27
N PHE A 242 -3.62 -5.67 -24.80
CA PHE A 242 -3.02 -5.88 -26.13
C PHE A 242 -1.70 -5.13 -26.34
N GLY A 243 -0.76 -5.25 -25.40
CA GLY A 243 0.51 -4.52 -25.47
C GLY A 243 0.44 -3.06 -25.02
N GLY A 244 -0.73 -2.57 -24.64
CA GLY A 244 -0.89 -1.24 -24.06
C GLY A 244 -0.24 -1.15 -22.67
N ASN A 245 0.31 0.01 -22.33
CA ASN A 245 0.84 0.28 -20.99
C ASN A 245 -0.28 0.23 -19.92
N GLY A 246 0.10 -0.07 -18.68
CA GLY A 246 -0.77 0.17 -17.54
C GLY A 246 -0.87 1.66 -17.22
N GLY A 247 -2.05 2.08 -16.77
CA GLY A 247 -2.27 3.44 -16.29
C GLY A 247 -1.55 3.68 -14.97
N ALA A 248 -1.12 4.92 -14.70
CA ALA A 248 -0.58 5.27 -13.39
C ALA A 248 -1.67 5.22 -12.30
N GLY A 249 -1.27 5.00 -11.06
CA GLY A 249 -2.13 5.19 -9.89
C GLY A 249 -2.29 6.66 -9.53
N GLY A 250 -3.45 7.01 -8.99
CA GLY A 250 -3.76 8.35 -8.52
C GLY A 250 -3.09 8.68 -7.20
N ALA A 251 -2.72 9.94 -7.00
CA ALA A 251 -2.22 10.38 -5.71
C ALA A 251 -3.35 10.40 -4.67
N GLY A 252 -3.01 10.15 -3.40
CA GLY A 252 -3.90 10.42 -2.27
C GLY A 252 -4.02 11.90 -1.97
N GLY A 253 -5.15 12.31 -1.40
CA GLY A 253 -5.39 13.67 -0.94
C GLY A 253 -4.71 13.96 0.38
N SER A 254 -4.48 15.24 0.68
CA SER A 254 -3.88 15.66 1.96
C SER A 254 -4.91 15.63 3.10
N GLY A 255 -4.45 15.32 4.31
CA GLY A 255 -5.22 15.48 5.53
C GLY A 255 -5.40 16.95 5.94
N GLY A 256 -6.28 17.20 6.90
CA GLY A 256 -6.61 18.54 7.38
C GLY A 256 -5.49 19.18 8.19
N PHE A 257 -5.43 20.52 8.19
CA PHE A 257 -4.33 21.26 8.80
C PHE A 257 -4.21 21.00 10.30
N LEU A 258 -5.27 20.97 11.09
CA LEU A 258 -5.10 20.67 12.52
C LEU A 258 -4.93 19.17 12.73
N PHE A 259 -5.86 18.39 12.19
CA PHE A 259 -5.87 16.93 12.31
C PHE A 259 -6.27 16.31 10.99
N GLY A 260 -5.56 15.26 10.60
CA GLY A 260 -5.91 14.52 9.40
C GLY A 260 -4.82 13.65 8.86
N ASN A 261 -5.16 12.41 8.55
CA ASN A 261 -4.28 11.51 7.83
C ASN A 261 -4.31 11.85 6.33
N GLY A 262 -3.18 11.68 5.67
CA GLY A 262 -3.12 11.68 4.22
C GLY A 262 -3.79 10.44 3.64
N GLY A 263 -4.43 10.58 2.49
CA GLY A 263 -4.99 9.45 1.75
C GLY A 263 -3.89 8.61 1.11
N ASN A 264 -4.13 7.33 0.89
CA ASN A 264 -3.17 6.47 0.20
C ASN A 264 -3.16 6.78 -1.31
N GLY A 265 -1.99 6.65 -1.93
CA GLY A 265 -1.88 6.59 -3.38
C GLY A 265 -2.44 5.26 -3.90
N GLY A 266 -3.00 5.29 -5.11
CA GLY A 266 -3.46 4.09 -5.79
C GLY A 266 -2.32 3.35 -6.47
N ASN A 267 -2.48 2.05 -6.68
CA ASN A 267 -1.49 1.23 -7.39
C ASN A 267 -1.48 1.57 -8.88
N GLY A 268 -0.33 1.44 -9.54
CA GLY A 268 -0.25 1.45 -11.00
C GLY A 268 -0.87 0.18 -11.60
N GLY A 269 -1.47 0.33 -12.78
CA GLY A 269 -2.01 -0.79 -13.56
C GLY A 269 -0.89 -1.61 -14.20
N ASN A 270 -1.14 -2.89 -14.44
CA ASN A 270 -0.18 -3.73 -15.15
C ASN A 270 -0.16 -3.37 -16.64
N GLY A 271 0.97 -3.52 -17.28
CA GLY A 271 1.07 -3.49 -18.73
C GLY A 271 0.41 -4.70 -19.37
N GLY A 272 -0.24 -4.50 -20.50
CA GLY A 272 -0.84 -5.57 -21.28
C GLY A 272 0.22 -6.41 -21.97
N ASN A 273 0.02 -7.72 -21.98
CA ASN A 273 0.85 -8.59 -22.82
C ASN A 273 0.63 -8.27 -24.30
N GLY A 274 1.71 -8.35 -25.07
CA GLY A 274 1.66 -8.29 -26.51
C GLY A 274 0.83 -9.44 -27.09
N THR A 275 0.23 -9.18 -28.24
CA THR A 275 -0.54 -10.14 -29.03
C THR A 275 0.07 -10.29 -30.42
N GLU A 276 -0.50 -11.18 -31.23
CA GLU A 276 -0.13 -11.28 -32.63
C GLU A 276 -0.30 -9.91 -33.34
N LEU A 277 -1.40 -9.18 -33.15
CA LEU A 277 -1.58 -7.90 -33.85
C LEU A 277 -0.81 -6.72 -33.22
N HIS A 278 -0.50 -6.80 -31.93
CA HIS A 278 0.20 -5.76 -31.17
C HIS A 278 1.33 -6.42 -30.37
N PRO A 279 2.50 -6.60 -30.98
CA PRO A 279 3.48 -7.54 -30.45
C PRO A 279 4.36 -6.97 -29.35
N ASP A 280 4.27 -5.66 -29.09
CA ASP A 280 4.95 -5.02 -27.97
C ASP A 280 4.24 -5.38 -26.65
N GLY A 281 5.01 -5.60 -25.59
CA GLY A 281 4.46 -5.61 -24.24
C GLY A 281 4.30 -4.19 -23.72
N GLY A 282 3.28 -3.93 -22.91
CA GLY A 282 3.07 -2.62 -22.29
C GLY A 282 3.88 -2.44 -21.03
N ASN A 283 4.39 -1.24 -20.76
CA ASN A 283 4.99 -0.91 -19.46
C ASN A 283 3.95 -1.01 -18.34
N GLY A 284 4.39 -1.34 -17.13
CA GLY A 284 3.58 -1.14 -15.94
C GLY A 284 3.39 0.35 -15.64
N GLY A 285 2.25 0.72 -15.08
CA GLY A 285 1.99 2.09 -14.61
C GLY A 285 2.70 2.36 -13.30
N ALA A 286 3.12 3.60 -13.05
CA ALA A 286 3.67 3.99 -11.76
C ALA A 286 2.59 3.98 -10.67
N GLY A 287 2.96 3.69 -9.44
CA GLY A 287 2.12 3.89 -8.27
C GLY A 287 1.89 5.37 -7.97
N GLY A 288 0.74 5.69 -7.40
CA GLY A 288 0.41 7.04 -6.94
C GLY A 288 1.08 7.36 -5.61
N ASN A 289 1.43 8.62 -5.39
CA ASN A 289 1.99 9.05 -4.11
C ASN A 289 0.91 9.10 -3.02
N GLY A 290 1.28 8.76 -1.79
CA GLY A 290 0.45 9.03 -0.63
C GLY A 290 0.33 10.53 -0.34
N GLY A 291 -0.81 10.92 0.21
CA GLY A 291 -1.09 12.28 0.65
C GLY A 291 -0.35 12.62 1.94
N GLN A 292 -0.13 13.91 2.17
CA GLN A 292 0.48 14.39 3.42
C GLN A 292 -0.53 14.34 4.56
N GLY A 293 -0.06 14.05 5.78
CA GLY A 293 -0.82 14.34 7.00
C GLY A 293 -0.93 15.84 7.27
N GLY A 294 -1.62 16.20 8.35
CA GLY A 294 -1.89 17.58 8.77
C GLY A 294 -0.70 18.39 9.31
N PHE A 295 -0.96 19.30 10.24
CA PHE A 295 0.06 20.07 10.97
C PHE A 295 0.28 19.53 12.38
N PHE A 296 -0.77 19.42 13.21
CA PHE A 296 -0.60 18.93 14.59
C PHE A 296 -0.54 17.41 14.63
N PHE A 297 -1.58 16.71 14.15
CA PHE A 297 -1.62 15.25 14.13
C PHE A 297 -2.05 14.72 12.77
N GLY A 298 -1.42 13.65 12.33
CA GLY A 298 -1.79 12.98 11.08
C GLY A 298 -0.69 12.08 10.59
N ASP A 299 -1.03 10.87 10.19
CA ASP A 299 -0.12 10.00 9.48
C ASP A 299 -0.09 10.39 7.99
N GLY A 300 1.05 10.18 7.34
CA GLY A 300 1.12 10.26 5.90
C GLY A 300 0.46 9.05 5.25
N GLY A 301 -0.16 9.24 4.09
CA GLY A 301 -0.71 8.13 3.32
C GLY A 301 0.39 7.26 2.72
N ASN A 302 0.13 5.96 2.53
CA ASN A 302 1.09 5.10 1.84
C ASN A 302 1.13 5.43 0.35
N GLY A 303 2.28 5.26 -0.29
CA GLY A 303 2.40 5.21 -1.74
C GLY A 303 1.79 3.93 -2.29
N GLY A 304 1.25 4.00 -3.50
CA GLY A 304 0.76 2.83 -4.22
C GLY A 304 1.91 2.05 -4.87
N ASN A 305 1.73 0.76 -5.08
CA ASN A 305 2.72 -0.06 -5.78
C ASN A 305 2.72 0.25 -7.28
N GLY A 306 3.87 0.10 -7.94
CA GLY A 306 3.98 0.11 -9.38
C GLY A 306 3.38 -1.15 -10.02
N GLY A 307 2.83 -1.02 -11.22
CA GLY A 307 2.29 -2.12 -11.99
C GLY A 307 3.38 -2.96 -12.65
N ASN A 308 3.12 -4.25 -12.86
CA ASN A 308 4.04 -5.11 -13.60
C ASN A 308 4.01 -4.77 -15.09
N ALA A 309 5.12 -4.96 -15.79
CA ALA A 309 5.14 -4.92 -17.24
C ALA A 309 4.43 -6.12 -17.86
N GLY A 310 3.91 -5.91 -19.07
CA GLY A 310 3.42 -6.98 -19.94
C GLY A 310 4.56 -7.63 -20.73
N ASN A 311 4.44 -8.92 -20.97
CA ASN A 311 5.38 -9.66 -21.82
C ASN A 311 5.17 -9.30 -23.30
N GLY A 312 6.20 -9.43 -24.14
CA GLY A 312 6.04 -9.28 -25.59
C GLY A 312 5.10 -10.35 -26.20
N GLY A 313 4.66 -10.13 -27.43
CA GLY A 313 3.90 -11.09 -28.23
C GLY A 313 4.79 -11.91 -29.18
N ASP A 314 4.28 -13.07 -29.61
CA ASP A 314 4.96 -13.95 -30.58
C ASP A 314 4.61 -13.56 -32.03
N TYR A 315 5.26 -12.53 -32.62
CA TYR A 315 4.97 -12.09 -34.00
C TYR A 315 6.03 -12.40 -35.06
N ARG A 316 5.75 -13.36 -35.95
CA ARG A 316 6.70 -13.88 -36.95
C ARG A 316 6.77 -13.07 -38.26
N GLY A 317 6.76 -11.73 -38.17
CA GLY A 317 6.82 -10.82 -39.33
C GLY A 317 8.21 -10.19 -39.57
N PRO A 318 8.63 -9.92 -40.82
CA PRO A 318 9.90 -9.26 -41.11
C PRO A 318 9.86 -7.77 -40.71
N GLY A 319 10.77 -7.35 -39.81
CA GLY A 319 10.95 -5.95 -39.40
C GLY A 319 10.40 -5.58 -38.02
N ALA A 320 10.02 -6.55 -37.18
CA ALA A 320 9.60 -6.30 -35.80
C ALA A 320 10.76 -5.76 -34.95
N LEU A 321 10.86 -4.44 -34.82
CA LEU A 321 11.61 -3.80 -33.74
C LEU A 321 10.67 -3.72 -32.54
N LEU A 322 10.63 -4.80 -31.76
CA LEU A 322 9.77 -4.91 -30.59
C LEU A 322 10.21 -3.90 -29.54
N ASN A 323 9.29 -3.07 -29.06
CA ASN A 323 9.51 -2.26 -27.87
C ASN A 323 9.08 -3.04 -26.63
N TYR A 324 9.87 -2.86 -25.59
CA TYR A 324 9.95 -3.76 -24.47
C TYR A 324 9.51 -3.05 -23.18
N ALA A 325 8.80 -3.77 -22.32
CA ALA A 325 8.11 -3.21 -21.18
C ALA A 325 8.89 -3.24 -19.87
N ARG A 326 8.99 -2.11 -19.17
CA ARG A 326 9.51 -2.04 -17.79
C ARG A 326 8.37 -2.10 -16.77
N GLY A 327 8.68 -2.60 -15.58
CA GLY A 327 7.80 -2.43 -14.43
C GLY A 327 7.65 -0.95 -14.09
N GLY A 328 6.49 -0.58 -13.53
CA GLY A 328 6.26 0.77 -13.03
C GLY A 328 6.93 0.99 -11.69
N ASP A 329 7.35 2.22 -11.42
CA ASP A 329 7.93 2.58 -10.12
C ASP A 329 6.85 2.65 -9.03
N GLY A 330 7.22 2.33 -7.80
CA GLY A 330 6.37 2.53 -6.63
C GLY A 330 6.19 4.02 -6.29
N GLY A 331 5.01 4.35 -5.77
CA GLY A 331 4.68 5.70 -5.33
C GLY A 331 5.37 6.05 -4.02
N LEU A 332 5.61 7.35 -3.81
CA LEU A 332 6.18 7.84 -2.55
C LEU A 332 5.16 7.74 -1.41
N GLY A 333 5.63 7.39 -0.22
CA GLY A 333 4.89 7.57 1.01
C GLY A 333 4.73 9.06 1.33
N GLY A 334 3.55 9.44 1.81
CA GLY A 334 3.26 10.78 2.28
C GLY A 334 4.00 11.08 3.58
N ASN A 335 4.38 12.33 3.78
CA ASN A 335 4.92 12.75 5.08
C ASN A 335 3.79 12.77 6.11
N ALA A 336 4.14 12.44 7.35
CA ALA A 336 3.31 12.70 8.50
C ALA A 336 2.98 14.18 8.65
N ALA A 337 2.11 14.48 9.60
CA ALA A 337 1.89 15.81 10.07
C ALA A 337 3.17 16.44 10.62
N SER A 338 3.22 17.77 10.60
CA SER A 338 4.42 18.52 10.98
C SER A 338 4.90 18.22 12.41
N LEU A 339 3.98 17.94 13.34
CA LEU A 339 4.30 17.75 14.76
C LEU A 339 4.23 16.28 15.20
N PHE A 340 3.09 15.61 14.99
CA PHE A 340 2.87 14.24 15.46
C PHE A 340 2.29 13.34 14.35
N GLY A 341 2.91 12.18 14.15
CA GLY A 341 2.41 11.17 13.21
C GLY A 341 3.52 10.42 12.51
N ASN A 342 3.17 9.29 11.92
CA ASN A 342 4.07 8.44 11.18
C ASN A 342 4.06 8.78 9.69
N GLY A 343 5.23 8.71 9.06
CA GLY A 343 5.31 8.81 7.61
C GLY A 343 4.67 7.58 6.97
N GLY A 344 4.06 7.78 5.80
CA GLY A 344 3.53 6.68 5.00
C GLY A 344 4.65 5.84 4.40
N ASN A 345 4.41 4.56 4.18
CA ASN A 345 5.35 3.69 3.49
C ASN A 345 5.39 4.04 2.00
N GLY A 346 6.55 3.90 1.36
CA GLY A 346 6.65 3.89 -0.09
C GLY A 346 6.07 2.60 -0.67
N GLY A 347 5.56 2.67 -1.90
CA GLY A 347 5.06 1.51 -2.64
C GLY A 347 6.17 0.70 -3.27
N ASP A 348 5.93 -0.59 -3.50
CA ASP A 348 6.89 -1.46 -4.18
C ASP A 348 6.93 -1.18 -5.69
N GLY A 349 8.08 -1.40 -6.32
CA GLY A 349 8.22 -1.36 -7.77
C GLY A 349 7.65 -2.61 -8.46
N GLY A 350 7.11 -2.43 -9.66
CA GLY A 350 6.55 -3.52 -10.47
C GLY A 350 7.63 -4.36 -11.16
N ALA A 351 7.32 -5.63 -11.46
CA ALA A 351 8.22 -6.50 -12.21
C ALA A 351 8.38 -6.06 -13.68
N GLY A 352 9.57 -6.26 -14.24
CA GLY A 352 9.85 -6.05 -15.65
C GLY A 352 9.32 -7.18 -16.54
N GLY A 353 9.06 -6.88 -17.81
CA GLY A 353 8.53 -7.85 -18.76
C GLY A 353 9.58 -8.87 -19.20
N ASP A 354 9.15 -10.10 -19.38
CA ASP A 354 9.99 -11.18 -19.91
C ASP A 354 10.24 -10.99 -21.42
N GLY A 355 11.41 -11.41 -21.86
CA GLY A 355 11.78 -11.50 -23.26
C GLY A 355 11.02 -12.62 -23.98
N THR A 356 10.79 -12.43 -25.28
CA THR A 356 10.11 -13.39 -26.16
C THR A 356 11.00 -13.86 -27.30
N GLU A 357 10.47 -14.73 -28.17
CA GLU A 357 11.22 -15.29 -29.30
C GLU A 357 11.87 -14.24 -30.22
N LEU A 358 11.28 -13.05 -30.27
CA LEU A 358 11.66 -12.01 -31.22
C LEU A 358 12.23 -10.77 -30.52
N GLY A 359 11.91 -10.61 -29.23
CA GLY A 359 12.49 -9.62 -28.32
C GLY A 359 13.10 -10.32 -27.11
N PRO A 360 14.26 -10.98 -27.25
CA PRO A 360 14.74 -11.96 -26.28
C PRO A 360 15.32 -11.37 -24.99
N GLN A 361 15.39 -10.05 -24.86
CA GLN A 361 15.92 -9.39 -23.66
C GLN A 361 14.83 -9.14 -22.64
N GLY A 362 15.04 -9.64 -21.43
CA GLY A 362 14.22 -9.28 -20.28
C GLY A 362 14.39 -7.81 -19.89
N ARG A 363 13.40 -7.26 -19.19
CA ARG A 363 13.36 -5.81 -18.90
C ARG A 363 13.43 -5.48 -17.44
N ALA A 364 13.86 -4.25 -17.15
CA ALA A 364 14.04 -3.83 -15.78
C ALA A 364 12.72 -3.81 -15.00
N GLY A 365 12.78 -4.22 -13.73
CA GLY A 365 11.75 -3.89 -12.76
C GLY A 365 11.75 -2.39 -12.45
N GLY A 366 10.65 -1.90 -11.91
CA GLY A 366 10.53 -0.53 -11.42
C GLY A 366 11.20 -0.37 -10.06
N ASP A 367 11.56 0.86 -9.72
CA ASP A 367 12.16 1.18 -8.43
C ASP A 367 11.07 1.23 -7.33
N GLY A 368 11.45 0.94 -6.09
CA GLY A 368 10.59 1.13 -4.93
C GLY A 368 10.48 2.60 -4.52
N GLY A 369 9.32 2.99 -3.99
CA GLY A 369 9.06 4.34 -3.53
C GLY A 369 9.73 4.66 -2.21
N PHE A 370 10.07 5.93 -1.98
CA PHE A 370 10.59 6.38 -0.69
C PHE A 370 9.51 6.41 0.38
N GLY A 371 9.86 6.04 1.61
CA GLY A 371 9.00 6.26 2.77
C GLY A 371 8.96 7.74 3.19
N GLY A 372 7.82 8.18 3.71
CA GLY A 372 7.62 9.55 4.20
C GLY A 372 8.27 9.78 5.56
N SER A 373 8.54 11.04 5.90
CA SER A 373 9.07 11.40 7.21
C SER A 373 7.98 11.39 8.31
N GLY A 374 8.36 10.98 9.52
CA GLY A 374 7.56 11.17 10.73
C GLY A 374 7.52 12.62 11.20
N GLY A 375 6.57 12.93 12.10
CA GLY A 375 6.36 14.28 12.65
C GLY A 375 7.49 14.74 13.56
N LEU A 376 7.72 16.06 13.65
CA LEU A 376 8.87 16.65 14.35
C LEU A 376 8.98 16.25 15.83
N PHE A 377 7.87 16.18 16.56
CA PHE A 377 7.88 15.83 17.98
C PHE A 377 7.86 14.32 18.20
N SER A 378 6.90 13.63 17.60
CA SER A 378 6.84 12.17 17.67
C SER A 378 6.35 11.59 16.36
N GLY A 379 7.08 10.63 15.82
CA GLY A 379 6.69 9.99 14.58
C GLY A 379 7.74 9.05 14.02
N ASN A 380 7.33 7.84 13.64
CA ASN A 380 8.21 6.97 12.89
C ASN A 380 8.26 7.40 11.42
N GLY A 381 9.43 7.27 10.79
CA GLY A 381 9.51 7.34 9.34
C GLY A 381 8.85 6.12 8.70
N GLY A 382 8.25 6.32 7.53
CA GLY A 382 7.71 5.23 6.74
C GLY A 382 8.82 4.37 6.13
N ASN A 383 8.56 3.09 5.92
CA ASN A 383 9.50 2.22 5.22
C ASN A 383 9.55 2.59 3.72
N GLY A 384 10.69 2.41 3.08
CA GLY A 384 10.80 2.42 1.63
C GLY A 384 10.23 1.13 1.03
N GLY A 385 9.73 1.21 -0.20
CA GLY A 385 9.22 0.06 -0.93
C GLY A 385 10.33 -0.78 -1.55
N ASP A 386 10.07 -2.06 -1.76
CA ASP A 386 11.00 -2.96 -2.43
C ASP A 386 11.08 -2.64 -3.94
N GLY A 387 12.25 -2.84 -4.54
CA GLY A 387 12.43 -2.75 -5.98
C GLY A 387 11.84 -3.96 -6.71
N GLY A 388 11.28 -3.73 -7.90
CA GLY A 388 10.67 -4.76 -8.73
C GLY A 388 11.70 -5.72 -9.33
N ALA A 389 11.32 -6.99 -9.51
CA ALA A 389 12.18 -7.95 -10.19
C ALA A 389 12.36 -7.59 -11.68
N GLY A 390 13.55 -7.78 -12.22
CA GLY A 390 13.76 -7.73 -13.66
C GLY A 390 13.21 -8.99 -14.35
N GLY A 391 12.65 -8.81 -15.54
CA GLY A 391 12.11 -9.90 -16.36
C GLY A 391 13.22 -10.79 -16.94
N ASP A 392 12.88 -12.03 -17.22
CA ASP A 392 13.81 -13.02 -17.75
C ASP A 392 14.04 -12.82 -19.26
N ALA A 393 15.21 -13.22 -19.74
CA ALA A 393 15.45 -13.32 -21.18
C ALA A 393 14.77 -14.57 -21.77
N ALA A 394 14.48 -14.54 -23.08
CA ALA A 394 13.90 -15.68 -23.76
C ALA A 394 14.88 -16.88 -23.82
N THR A 395 14.36 -18.09 -23.61
CA THR A 395 15.10 -19.34 -23.67
C THR A 395 15.15 -19.89 -25.10
N LEU A 396 15.86 -19.22 -26.01
CA LEU A 396 15.99 -19.67 -27.41
C LEU A 396 17.43 -19.81 -27.88
N TYR A 397 17.65 -20.89 -28.65
CA TYR A 397 18.90 -21.17 -29.32
C TYR A 397 19.04 -20.32 -30.59
N PHE A 398 19.52 -19.09 -30.44
CA PHE A 398 20.02 -18.30 -31.56
C PHE A 398 21.52 -18.50 -31.71
N PRO A 399 22.04 -18.91 -32.87
CA PRO A 399 23.48 -18.92 -33.12
C PRO A 399 24.03 -17.48 -33.09
N GLY A 400 24.61 -17.07 -31.95
CA GLY A 400 25.36 -15.81 -31.79
C GLY A 400 24.64 -14.67 -31.06
N GLY A 401 23.49 -14.92 -30.42
CA GLY A 401 22.76 -13.91 -29.65
C GLY A 401 22.98 -14.04 -28.15
N ASP A 402 23.74 -13.12 -27.56
CA ASP A 402 23.86 -12.95 -26.11
C ASP A 402 22.75 -12.01 -25.61
N PHE A 403 21.74 -12.55 -24.92
CA PHE A 403 20.59 -11.77 -24.43
C PHE A 403 20.54 -11.74 -22.90
N PRO A 404 20.78 -10.56 -22.28
CA PRO A 404 20.68 -10.41 -20.83
C PRO A 404 19.21 -10.38 -20.38
N GLY A 405 18.98 -10.88 -19.16
CA GLY A 405 17.76 -10.58 -18.42
C GLY A 405 17.71 -9.11 -17.99
N GLY A 406 16.55 -8.71 -17.48
CA GLY A 406 16.30 -7.37 -16.98
C GLY A 406 16.94 -7.11 -15.63
N ALA A 407 17.41 -5.89 -15.39
CA ALA A 407 17.91 -5.52 -14.06
C ALA A 407 16.76 -5.49 -13.02
N GLY A 408 17.06 -5.83 -11.78
CA GLY A 408 16.13 -5.52 -10.68
C GLY A 408 16.08 -4.03 -10.40
N GLY A 409 14.93 -3.53 -9.98
CA GLY A 409 14.74 -2.16 -9.52
C GLY A 409 15.42 -1.89 -8.19
N VAL A 410 15.76 -0.65 -7.93
CA VAL A 410 16.37 -0.21 -6.66
C VAL A 410 15.29 -0.15 -5.57
N GLY A 411 15.61 -0.56 -4.35
CA GLY A 411 14.73 -0.39 -3.20
C GLY A 411 14.65 1.07 -2.75
N GLY A 412 13.48 1.53 -2.34
CA GLY A 412 13.27 2.88 -1.84
C GLY A 412 13.94 3.09 -0.48
N SER A 413 14.43 4.30 -0.20
CA SER A 413 14.90 4.62 1.16
C SER A 413 13.73 4.79 2.13
N GLY A 414 13.97 4.40 3.39
CA GLY A 414 13.06 4.71 4.48
C GLY A 414 13.07 6.20 4.83
N GLY A 415 11.96 6.68 5.37
CA GLY A 415 11.80 8.04 5.85
C GLY A 415 12.45 8.24 7.21
N SER A 416 12.77 9.49 7.54
CA SER A 416 13.32 9.80 8.88
C SER A 416 12.23 9.80 9.94
N GLY A 417 12.57 9.34 11.14
CA GLY A 417 11.74 9.56 12.33
C GLY A 417 11.71 11.04 12.76
N GLY A 418 10.90 11.34 13.78
CA GLY A 418 10.78 12.67 14.36
C GLY A 418 12.06 13.19 15.00
N PHE A 419 12.13 14.46 15.38
CA PHE A 419 13.31 15.02 16.04
C PHE A 419 13.44 14.57 17.50
N PHE A 420 12.34 14.57 18.27
CA PHE A 420 12.38 14.19 19.69
C PHE A 420 12.19 12.68 19.89
N SER A 421 11.16 12.10 19.28
CA SER A 421 10.87 10.67 19.38
C SER A 421 10.49 10.07 18.03
N GLY A 422 10.93 8.84 17.76
CA GLY A 422 10.54 8.08 16.58
C GLY A 422 11.69 7.36 15.89
N ASN A 423 11.38 6.20 15.34
CA ASN A 423 12.33 5.39 14.59
C ASN A 423 12.40 5.84 13.14
N GLY A 424 13.57 5.73 12.52
CA GLY A 424 13.70 5.79 11.08
C GLY A 424 13.00 4.58 10.43
N GLY A 425 12.38 4.79 9.27
CA GLY A 425 11.82 3.71 8.48
C GLY A 425 12.92 2.86 7.84
N ASN A 426 12.67 1.57 7.64
CA ASN A 426 13.62 0.71 6.94
C ASN A 426 13.67 1.06 5.45
N GLY A 427 14.83 0.90 4.82
CA GLY A 427 14.95 0.89 3.37
C GLY A 427 14.36 -0.39 2.78
N GLY A 428 13.77 -0.28 1.59
CA GLY A 428 13.29 -1.42 0.83
C GLY A 428 14.44 -2.20 0.19
N ASN A 429 14.22 -3.48 -0.07
CA ASN A 429 15.19 -4.35 -0.71
C ASN A 429 15.28 -4.05 -2.21
N GLY A 430 16.45 -4.30 -2.79
CA GLY A 430 16.63 -4.26 -4.24
C GLY A 430 15.95 -5.46 -4.91
N GLY A 431 15.37 -5.22 -6.09
CA GLY A 431 14.76 -6.24 -6.92
C GLY A 431 15.78 -7.25 -7.45
N LYS A 432 15.34 -8.48 -7.68
CA LYS A 432 16.20 -9.50 -8.30
C LYS A 432 16.41 -9.18 -9.79
N GLY A 433 17.60 -9.46 -10.32
CA GLY A 433 17.83 -9.44 -11.75
C GLY A 433 17.26 -10.68 -12.43
N GLY A 434 16.75 -10.54 -13.64
CA GLY A 434 16.21 -11.62 -14.45
C GLY A 434 17.29 -12.53 -15.02
N TYR A 435 16.94 -13.79 -15.29
CA TYR A 435 17.84 -14.77 -15.85
C TYR A 435 18.22 -14.44 -17.30
N GLY A 436 19.48 -14.67 -17.66
CA GLY A 436 19.97 -14.52 -19.04
C GLY A 436 19.63 -15.72 -19.92
N GLY A 437 19.56 -15.52 -21.24
CA GLY A 437 19.23 -16.58 -22.20
C GLY A 437 20.32 -17.65 -22.34
N ASP A 438 19.92 -18.85 -22.73
CA ASP A 438 20.81 -20.01 -22.91
C ASP A 438 21.64 -19.92 -24.20
N TYR A 439 22.86 -19.36 -24.13
CA TYR A 439 23.85 -19.52 -25.20
C TYR A 439 24.91 -20.58 -24.83
N SER A 440 25.03 -21.62 -25.67
CA SER A 440 25.95 -22.75 -25.48
C SER A 440 27.03 -22.82 -26.59
N GLY A 441 27.48 -21.68 -27.10
CA GLY A 441 28.56 -21.59 -28.10
C GLY A 441 29.92 -21.21 -27.51
N PRO A 442 31.05 -21.56 -28.18
CA PRO A 442 32.37 -21.10 -27.78
C PRO A 442 32.46 -19.57 -27.90
N GLY A 443 32.58 -18.89 -26.75
CA GLY A 443 32.56 -17.43 -26.64
C GLY A 443 31.34 -16.86 -25.91
N ALA A 444 30.45 -17.70 -25.38
CA ALA A 444 29.33 -17.26 -24.53
C ALA A 444 29.81 -16.30 -23.44
N LEU A 445 29.41 -15.04 -23.52
CA LEU A 445 29.59 -14.11 -22.41
C LEU A 445 28.58 -14.45 -21.33
N LEU A 446 29.03 -14.39 -20.08
CA LEU A 446 28.18 -14.55 -18.91
C LEU A 446 27.13 -13.41 -18.91
N ASN A 447 25.94 -13.70 -19.44
CA ASN A 447 24.82 -12.74 -19.47
C ASN A 447 24.18 -12.67 -18.09
N TYR A 448 24.68 -11.75 -17.27
CA TYR A 448 24.14 -11.47 -15.96
C TYR A 448 23.29 -10.21 -16.01
N ALA A 449 22.06 -10.32 -15.52
CA ALA A 449 21.34 -9.14 -15.07
C ALA A 449 21.79 -8.80 -13.65
N ARG A 450 22.02 -7.51 -13.38
CA ARG A 450 22.28 -7.06 -12.01
C ARG A 450 20.96 -7.09 -11.23
N GLY A 451 21.02 -7.50 -9.96
CA GLY A 451 19.97 -7.13 -9.03
C GLY A 451 20.03 -5.63 -8.77
N GLY A 452 18.94 -5.08 -8.25
CA GLY A 452 18.88 -3.71 -7.80
C GLY A 452 19.62 -3.53 -6.48
N ASP A 453 20.04 -2.31 -6.20
CA ASP A 453 20.59 -1.95 -4.90
C ASP A 453 19.46 -1.87 -3.86
N GLY A 454 19.76 -2.16 -2.60
CA GLY A 454 18.83 -1.90 -1.50
C GLY A 454 18.76 -0.41 -1.16
N GLY A 455 17.63 0.01 -0.62
CA GLY A 455 17.40 1.36 -0.16
C GLY A 455 18.11 1.67 1.16
N LEU A 456 18.41 2.93 1.40
CA LEU A 456 18.96 3.37 2.69
C LEU A 456 17.88 3.31 3.78
N GLY A 457 18.28 2.97 5.01
CA GLY A 457 17.43 3.18 6.17
C GLY A 457 17.27 4.67 6.47
N GLY A 458 16.15 5.02 7.08
CA GLY A 458 15.84 6.36 7.55
C GLY A 458 16.60 6.74 8.80
N ASN A 459 16.75 8.04 9.04
CA ASN A 459 17.43 8.54 10.23
C ASN A 459 16.55 8.33 11.48
N ALA A 460 17.20 8.03 12.59
CA ALA A 460 16.60 8.00 13.92
C ALA A 460 16.20 9.41 14.39
N ALA A 461 15.36 9.47 15.43
CA ALA A 461 15.22 10.68 16.22
C ALA A 461 16.52 11.11 16.91
N SER A 462 16.62 12.40 17.22
CA SER A 462 17.80 12.96 17.90
C SER A 462 17.85 12.61 19.39
N LEU A 463 16.72 12.19 19.98
CA LEU A 463 16.62 11.94 21.42
C LEU A 463 16.20 10.51 21.74
N PHE A 464 15.05 10.05 21.22
CA PHE A 464 14.50 8.72 21.48
C PHE A 464 14.06 8.01 20.20
N GLY A 465 14.88 7.09 19.71
CA GLY A 465 14.53 6.27 18.56
C GLY A 465 15.75 5.61 17.95
N ASP A 466 15.48 4.58 17.15
CA ASP A 466 16.49 3.84 16.40
C ASP A 466 16.47 4.26 14.92
N GLY A 467 17.62 4.13 14.26
CA GLY A 467 17.69 4.32 12.81
C GLY A 467 16.98 3.17 12.10
N GLY A 468 16.49 3.44 10.90
CA GLY A 468 16.01 2.38 10.02
C GLY A 468 17.16 1.52 9.52
N ASN A 469 16.90 0.23 9.33
CA ASN A 469 17.85 -0.64 8.64
C ASN A 469 17.87 -0.31 7.14
N GLY A 470 19.04 -0.41 6.50
CA GLY A 470 19.09 -0.44 5.05
C GLY A 470 18.45 -1.72 4.50
N GLY A 471 17.93 -1.65 3.28
CA GLY A 471 17.44 -2.81 2.56
C GLY A 471 18.58 -3.64 1.98
N ASP A 472 18.31 -4.93 1.80
CA ASP A 472 19.25 -5.85 1.17
C ASP A 472 19.36 -5.56 -0.34
N GLY A 473 20.54 -5.78 -0.91
CA GLY A 473 20.70 -5.78 -2.37
C GLY A 473 20.00 -6.98 -3.02
N GLY A 474 19.48 -6.76 -4.21
CA GLY A 474 18.88 -7.80 -5.03
C GLY A 474 19.89 -8.80 -5.56
N ALA A 475 19.50 -10.07 -5.62
CA ALA A 475 20.33 -11.09 -6.25
C ALA A 475 20.44 -10.84 -7.77
N GLY A 476 21.64 -10.98 -8.33
CA GLY A 476 21.84 -10.97 -9.78
C GLY A 476 21.20 -12.19 -10.46
N GLY A 477 20.74 -12.00 -11.69
CA GLY A 477 20.21 -13.08 -12.53
C GLY A 477 21.32 -14.01 -12.97
N ARG A 478 21.08 -15.33 -12.94
CA ARG A 478 22.05 -16.34 -13.40
C ARG A 478 21.91 -16.57 -14.91
N ALA A 479 22.99 -16.97 -15.58
CA ALA A 479 22.87 -17.60 -16.89
C ALA A 479 22.18 -18.97 -16.72
N GLY A 480 21.25 -19.31 -17.61
CA GLY A 480 20.62 -20.63 -17.61
C GLY A 480 21.66 -21.77 -17.68
N MET A 481 21.28 -22.92 -17.10
CA MET A 481 22.16 -23.92 -16.47
C MET A 481 23.51 -24.19 -17.18
N GLY A 482 24.61 -23.74 -16.56
CA GLY A 482 25.97 -24.09 -16.97
C GLY A 482 27.13 -23.64 -16.07
N ALA A 483 26.92 -22.69 -15.14
CA ALA A 483 27.99 -22.20 -14.26
C ALA A 483 27.70 -22.49 -12.78
N MET A 484 28.44 -23.44 -12.20
CA MET A 484 28.57 -23.57 -10.75
C MET A 484 29.47 -22.45 -10.21
N GLY A 485 28.99 -21.71 -9.20
CA GLY A 485 29.82 -20.94 -8.27
C GLY A 485 29.80 -19.42 -8.44
N GLY A 486 29.34 -18.71 -7.40
CA GLY A 486 29.47 -17.25 -7.29
C GLY A 486 28.62 -16.71 -6.13
N THR A 487 29.29 -16.20 -5.11
CA THR A 487 28.84 -15.84 -3.76
C THR A 487 27.84 -14.67 -3.69
N SER A 488 26.87 -14.81 -2.79
CA SER A 488 25.97 -13.77 -2.30
C SER A 488 26.76 -12.54 -1.83
N GLY A 489 26.50 -11.38 -2.42
CA GLY A 489 26.98 -10.10 -1.92
C GLY A 489 26.20 -9.72 -0.67
N SER A 490 26.78 -9.99 0.49
CA SER A 490 26.37 -9.38 1.75
C SER A 490 27.14 -8.08 1.89
N ILE A 491 26.50 -6.95 1.58
CA ILE A 491 26.96 -5.67 2.13
C ILE A 491 26.29 -5.56 3.50
N SER A 492 27.06 -5.96 4.51
CA SER A 492 26.77 -5.68 5.91
C SER A 492 26.49 -4.18 6.04
N GLY A 493 25.28 -3.83 6.50
CA GLY A 493 24.97 -2.49 6.98
C GLY A 493 26.09 -2.03 7.92
N LEU A 494 26.71 -0.91 7.58
CA LEU A 494 27.62 -0.22 8.49
C LEU A 494 26.78 0.26 9.67
N HIS A 495 26.98 -0.39 10.82
CA HIS A 495 26.46 0.06 12.11
C HIS A 495 26.76 1.56 12.28
N GLY A 496 25.70 2.37 12.31
CA GLY A 496 25.77 3.74 12.80
C GLY A 496 25.92 3.72 14.31
N ASP A 497 27.16 3.71 14.79
CA ASP A 497 27.45 3.80 16.22
C ASP A 497 28.20 5.11 16.51
N TRP A 498 27.44 6.20 16.70
CA TRP A 498 27.94 7.45 17.29
C TRP A 498 26.86 8.09 18.16
N GLY A 499 26.88 7.77 19.46
CA GLY A 499 25.98 8.33 20.49
C GLY A 499 26.49 8.14 21.92
N VAL A 500 27.51 8.92 22.29
CA VAL A 500 28.08 9.25 23.62
C VAL A 500 27.30 8.82 24.89
N SER A 501 27.90 8.02 25.79
CA SER A 501 28.42 8.47 27.11
C SER A 501 28.86 7.29 28.02
N GLY A 502 30.06 7.39 28.60
CA GLY A 502 30.54 6.44 29.62
C GLY A 502 31.99 6.71 30.01
N ARG A 503 32.20 7.22 31.22
CA ARG A 503 33.47 7.73 31.80
C ARG A 503 34.67 6.75 31.71
N PRO A 504 35.92 7.26 31.61
CA PRO A 504 37.10 6.40 31.64
C PRO A 504 37.37 5.92 33.07
N VAL A 505 37.42 4.59 33.27
CA VAL A 505 38.00 3.97 34.47
C VAL A 505 39.49 3.78 34.19
N SER A 506 40.35 4.38 35.02
CA SER A 506 41.81 4.27 34.93
C SER A 506 42.30 2.83 35.18
N PRO A 507 43.45 2.41 34.60
CA PRO A 507 43.96 1.05 34.71
C PRO A 507 44.70 0.85 36.04
N GLY A 508 44.30 -0.15 36.81
CA GLY A 508 45.06 -0.68 37.94
C GLY A 508 45.64 -2.05 37.58
N LEU A 509 46.97 -2.09 37.43
CA LEU A 509 47.78 -3.30 37.35
C LEU A 509 47.69 -4.11 38.65
N SER A 510 47.46 -5.42 38.52
CA SER A 510 48.11 -6.46 39.34
C SER A 510 48.37 -7.67 38.48
#